data_AF-A0A0M9VQ10-F1
#
_entry.id   AF-A0A0M9VQ10-F1
#
_cell.length_a   1.000
_cell.length_b   1.000
_cell.length_c   1.000
_cell.angle_alpha   90.00
_cell.angle_beta   90.00
_cell.angle_gamma   90.00
#
_symmetry.space_group_name_H-M   'P 1'
#
loop_
_entity.id
_entity.type
_entity.pdbx_description
1 polymer ?
#
loop_
_entity_poly.entity_id
_entity_poly.type
_entity_poly.pdbx_seq_one_letter_code
_entity_poly.pdbx_strand_id
1 'polypeptide(L)'
;MGQVWACLLSLLLFVSTVRAQNKPYSGVADTLIEGTWSSGTGAVTTGPEFYNLVNNTFNVPSVPGQAYSFHMINKTHGYWEQALYIIQSNGTRPLGCYTAQLIWQHGNYTIFPDTSIRLDPFTADGRMQLLDTCGTNPNKIYYYSQSEVMKGYDITTYIHYNEPTYKLQLYQFDGQLKPPMYLRYKPPQMMPTQGLHMIMYGLM
;
A
#
# COMPACT_ATOMS: atom_id res chain seq x y z
N MET A 1 -38.37 -27.57 73.47
CA MET A 1 -37.53 -26.40 73.10
C MET A 1 -36.27 -26.94 72.45
N GLY A 2 -36.13 -26.82 71.13
CA GLY A 2 -34.93 -27.26 70.44
C GLY A 2 -35.17 -27.51 68.95
N GLN A 3 -34.65 -26.62 68.11
CA GLN A 3 -33.93 -26.97 66.88
C GLN A 3 -33.30 -25.70 66.30
N VAL A 4 -31.98 -25.67 66.33
CA VAL A 4 -31.13 -24.62 65.76
C VAL A 4 -30.95 -24.96 64.27
N TRP A 5 -31.30 -24.03 63.38
CA TRP A 5 -30.96 -24.12 61.96
C TRP A 5 -29.72 -23.28 61.68
N ALA A 6 -28.60 -23.96 61.42
CA ALA A 6 -27.41 -23.37 60.83
C ALA A 6 -27.57 -23.39 59.30
N CYS A 7 -27.65 -22.22 58.68
CA CYS A 7 -27.55 -22.09 57.22
C CYS A 7 -26.11 -21.71 56.84
N LEU A 8 -25.50 -22.61 56.06
CA LEU A 8 -24.16 -22.51 55.49
C LEU A 8 -24.05 -21.33 54.51
N LEU A 9 -22.99 -20.54 54.68
CA LEU A 9 -22.57 -19.48 53.75
C LEU A 9 -21.69 -20.10 52.64
N SER A 10 -22.18 -20.19 51.40
CA SER A 10 -21.38 -20.60 50.25
C SER A 10 -20.74 -19.38 49.58
N LEU A 11 -19.41 -19.25 49.65
CA LEU A 11 -18.64 -18.19 49.02
C LEU A 11 -18.33 -18.56 47.55
N LEU A 12 -19.03 -17.92 46.60
CA LEU A 12 -18.75 -18.07 45.16
C LEU A 12 -17.62 -17.11 44.75
N LEU A 13 -16.45 -17.66 44.42
CA LEU A 13 -15.33 -16.93 43.82
C LEU A 13 -15.60 -16.72 42.34
N PHE A 14 -15.95 -15.49 41.95
CA PHE A 14 -16.05 -15.08 40.55
C PHE A 14 -14.64 -14.85 39.96
N VAL A 15 -14.15 -15.81 39.18
CA VAL A 15 -12.98 -15.63 38.33
C VAL A 15 -13.38 -14.73 37.16
N SER A 16 -12.89 -13.49 37.17
CA SER A 16 -13.10 -12.54 36.07
C SER A 16 -12.24 -12.96 34.88
N THR A 17 -12.87 -13.46 33.82
CA THR A 17 -12.19 -13.65 32.53
C THR A 17 -12.00 -12.29 31.87
N VAL A 18 -10.75 -11.81 31.80
CA VAL A 18 -10.42 -10.61 31.03
C VAL A 18 -10.53 -10.97 29.54
N ARG A 19 -11.63 -10.58 28.90
CA ARG A 19 -11.70 -10.51 27.44
C ARG A 19 -11.08 -9.20 26.99
N ALA A 20 -9.93 -9.27 26.31
CA ALA A 20 -9.45 -8.15 25.51
C ALA A 20 -10.45 -7.92 24.37
N GLN A 21 -11.36 -6.97 24.53
CA GLN A 21 -12.22 -6.51 23.44
C GLN A 21 -11.47 -5.39 22.71
N ASN A 22 -10.87 -5.71 21.56
CA ASN A 22 -10.47 -4.69 20.60
C ASN A 22 -11.74 -3.95 20.17
N LYS A 23 -11.96 -2.75 20.73
CA LYS A 23 -13.10 -1.91 20.40
C LYS A 23 -12.96 -1.50 18.93
N PRO A 24 -13.90 -1.89 18.03
CA PRO A 24 -13.85 -1.38 16.67
C PRO A 24 -14.06 0.14 16.74
N TYR A 25 -13.12 0.88 16.17
CA TYR A 25 -13.25 2.32 16.01
C TYR A 25 -14.47 2.60 15.13
N SER A 26 -15.55 3.09 15.75
CA SER A 26 -16.83 3.42 15.11
C SER A 26 -16.74 4.79 14.44
N GLY A 27 -15.91 4.90 13.41
CA GLY A 27 -16.02 5.94 12.39
C GLY A 27 -16.71 5.34 11.17
N VAL A 28 -17.58 6.11 10.49
CA VAL A 28 -18.05 5.73 9.16
C VAL A 28 -16.80 5.47 8.30
N ALA A 29 -16.64 4.23 7.84
CA ALA A 29 -15.54 3.89 6.95
C ALA A 29 -15.71 4.72 5.68
N ASP A 30 -14.72 5.56 5.37
CA ASP A 30 -14.69 6.18 4.05
C ASP A 30 -14.53 5.06 3.03
N THR A 31 -15.50 4.93 2.14
CA THR A 31 -15.50 3.89 1.10
C THR A 31 -14.82 4.37 -0.18
N LEU A 32 -14.45 5.66 -0.24
CA LEU A 32 -13.76 6.23 -1.38
C LEU A 32 -12.26 5.94 -1.30
N ILE A 33 -11.70 5.45 -2.40
CA ILE A 33 -10.28 5.09 -2.51
C ILE A 33 -9.35 6.32 -2.62
N GLU A 34 -9.89 7.54 -2.69
CA GLU A 34 -9.14 8.79 -2.79
C GLU A 34 -8.10 8.95 -1.67
N GLY A 35 -6.87 9.26 -2.06
CA GLY A 35 -5.78 9.53 -1.15
C GLY A 35 -4.52 8.76 -1.51
N THR A 36 -3.44 9.04 -0.77
CA THR A 36 -2.21 8.26 -0.80
C THR A 36 -2.24 7.22 0.31
N TRP A 37 -2.04 5.96 -0.07
CA TRP A 37 -2.03 4.81 0.82
C TRP A 37 -0.64 4.20 0.81
N SER A 38 -0.06 3.95 1.99
CA SER A 38 1.27 3.32 2.10
C SER A 38 1.25 2.14 3.05
N SER A 39 2.00 1.09 2.71
CA SER A 39 2.23 -0.06 3.58
C SER A 39 3.29 0.22 4.66
N GLY A 40 3.33 -0.63 5.68
CA GLY A 40 4.38 -0.62 6.70
C GLY A 40 4.48 0.70 7.44
N THR A 41 5.71 1.22 7.61
CA THR A 41 5.98 2.47 8.34
C THR A 41 5.47 3.74 7.64
N GLY A 42 5.07 3.65 6.37
CA GLY A 42 4.77 4.83 5.55
C GLY A 42 6.00 5.44 4.84
N ALA A 43 7.15 4.76 4.85
CA ALA A 43 8.38 5.30 4.25
C ALA A 43 8.36 5.36 2.72
N VAL A 44 7.67 4.41 2.08
CA VAL A 44 7.42 4.46 0.64
C VAL A 44 6.20 5.35 0.42
N THR A 45 6.34 6.41 -0.36
CA THR A 45 5.21 7.25 -0.73
C THR A 45 5.29 7.57 -2.21
N THR A 46 4.25 8.16 -2.75
CA THR A 46 4.12 8.56 -4.15
C THR A 46 4.58 10.02 -4.34
N GLY A 47 4.72 10.42 -5.59
CA GLY A 47 5.09 11.76 -6.01
C GLY A 47 6.61 12.00 -5.98
N PRO A 48 7.03 13.27 -5.83
CA PRO A 48 8.44 13.67 -5.96
C PRO A 48 9.35 13.08 -4.88
N GLU A 49 8.78 12.62 -3.77
CA GLU A 49 9.50 11.96 -2.67
C GLU A 49 10.01 10.56 -3.06
N PHE A 50 9.51 9.96 -4.15
CA PHE A 50 9.93 8.63 -4.60
C PHE A 50 10.62 8.65 -5.96
N TYR A 51 10.13 9.43 -6.90
CA TYR A 51 10.73 9.56 -8.22
C TYR A 51 10.93 11.03 -8.60
N ASN A 52 12.13 11.36 -9.09
CA ASN A 52 12.50 12.71 -9.50
C ASN A 52 12.52 12.81 -11.03
N LEU A 53 11.59 13.60 -11.56
CA LEU A 53 11.42 13.82 -13.01
C LEU A 53 12.56 14.60 -13.65
N VAL A 54 13.22 15.49 -12.91
CA VAL A 54 14.23 16.41 -13.46
C VAL A 54 15.51 15.66 -13.79
N ASN A 55 15.93 14.78 -12.88
CA ASN A 55 17.17 14.03 -13.03
C ASN A 55 16.95 12.56 -13.42
N ASN A 56 15.70 12.11 -13.55
CA ASN A 56 15.32 10.73 -13.86
C ASN A 56 15.94 9.72 -12.86
N THR A 57 15.79 9.98 -11.56
CA THR A 57 16.32 9.11 -10.48
C THR A 57 15.24 8.78 -9.45
N PHE A 58 15.46 7.74 -8.67
CA PHE A 58 14.60 7.43 -7.51
C PHE A 58 15.23 7.89 -6.22
N ASN A 59 14.38 8.40 -5.33
CA ASN A 59 14.71 8.65 -3.95
C ASN A 59 14.44 7.35 -3.17
N VAL A 60 15.50 6.62 -2.85
CA VAL A 60 15.38 5.29 -2.23
C VAL A 60 14.88 5.43 -0.78
N PRO A 61 13.70 4.88 -0.44
CA PRO A 61 13.18 4.93 0.92
C PRO A 61 14.03 4.12 1.91
N SER A 62 13.95 4.46 3.20
CA SER A 62 14.72 3.79 4.24
C SER A 62 14.32 2.32 4.50
N VAL A 63 13.07 1.96 4.18
CA VAL A 63 12.55 0.59 4.31
C VAL A 63 11.69 0.21 3.10
N PRO A 64 11.65 -1.08 2.71
CA PRO A 64 10.82 -1.57 1.62
C PRO A 64 9.34 -1.44 1.92
N GLY A 65 8.54 -1.37 0.86
CA GLY A 65 7.11 -1.20 0.94
C GLY A 65 6.50 -0.83 -0.40
N GLN A 66 5.22 -0.54 -0.38
CA GLN A 66 4.45 -0.10 -1.53
C GLN A 66 3.54 1.05 -1.13
N ALA A 67 3.29 1.95 -2.08
CA ALA A 67 2.31 3.00 -1.98
C ALA A 67 1.52 3.13 -3.28
N TYR A 68 0.25 3.48 -3.14
CA TYR A 68 -0.65 3.81 -4.23
C TYR A 68 -1.37 5.10 -3.90
N SER A 69 -1.49 5.98 -4.88
CA SER A 69 -2.35 7.13 -4.77
C SER A 69 -3.45 7.09 -5.80
N PHE A 70 -4.63 7.54 -5.40
CA PHE A 70 -5.79 7.65 -6.26
C PHE A 70 -6.36 9.05 -6.19
N HIS A 71 -6.49 9.69 -7.35
CA HIS A 71 -7.18 10.96 -7.53
C HIS A 71 -8.43 10.72 -8.36
N MET A 72 -9.58 10.79 -7.72
CA MET A 72 -10.87 10.50 -8.32
C MET A 72 -11.35 11.67 -9.17
N ILE A 73 -11.75 11.37 -10.41
CA ILE A 73 -12.60 12.27 -11.20
C ILE A 73 -14.07 11.98 -10.86
N ASN A 74 -14.38 10.70 -10.69
CA ASN A 74 -15.68 10.21 -10.22
C ASN A 74 -15.49 8.90 -9.43
N LYS A 75 -16.59 8.28 -8.98
CA LYS A 75 -16.54 7.08 -8.13
C LYS A 75 -15.88 5.86 -8.78
N THR A 76 -15.80 5.80 -10.11
CA THR A 76 -15.28 4.65 -10.84
C THR A 76 -14.08 4.97 -11.73
N HIS A 77 -13.71 6.24 -11.90
CA HIS A 77 -12.60 6.65 -12.77
C HIS A 77 -11.78 7.76 -12.13
N GLY A 78 -10.50 7.75 -12.43
CA GLY A 78 -9.58 8.81 -12.05
C GLY A 78 -8.15 8.49 -12.43
N TYR A 79 -7.23 9.14 -11.75
CA TYR A 79 -5.80 8.95 -11.93
C TYR A 79 -5.20 8.17 -10.77
N TRP A 80 -4.14 7.42 -11.07
CA TRP A 80 -3.44 6.65 -10.07
C TRP A 80 -1.93 6.80 -10.24
N GLU A 81 -1.21 6.57 -9.15
CA GLU A 81 0.24 6.43 -9.16
C GLU A 81 0.67 5.30 -8.21
N GLN A 82 1.67 4.53 -8.59
CA GLN A 82 2.33 3.55 -7.72
C GLN A 82 3.79 3.91 -7.44
N ALA A 83 4.21 3.54 -6.25
CA ALA A 83 5.59 3.46 -5.84
C ALA A 83 5.82 2.10 -5.17
N LEU A 84 6.67 1.26 -5.75
CA LEU A 84 7.03 -0.05 -5.20
C LEU A 84 8.52 -0.07 -4.89
N TYR A 85 8.89 -0.40 -3.65
CA TYR A 85 10.26 -0.68 -3.25
C TYR A 85 10.35 -2.11 -2.74
N ILE A 86 10.88 -2.99 -3.58
CA ILE A 86 10.95 -4.43 -3.36
C ILE A 86 12.42 -4.80 -3.15
N ILE A 87 12.71 -5.52 -2.07
CA ILE A 87 14.03 -6.09 -1.83
C ILE A 87 13.93 -7.60 -1.99
N GLN A 88 14.85 -8.15 -2.76
CA GLN A 88 15.05 -9.60 -2.88
C GLN A 88 16.46 -9.92 -2.41
N SER A 89 16.53 -10.70 -1.33
CA SER A 89 17.79 -11.27 -0.83
C SER A 89 17.82 -12.77 -1.15
N ASN A 90 19.02 -13.30 -1.38
CA ASN A 90 19.25 -14.72 -1.55
C ASN A 90 20.25 -15.17 -0.49
N GLY A 91 19.91 -16.20 0.29
CA GLY A 91 20.72 -16.73 1.38
C GLY A 91 22.08 -17.30 0.94
N THR A 92 22.30 -17.53 -0.36
CA THR A 92 23.61 -17.95 -0.89
C THR A 92 24.53 -16.77 -1.22
N ARG A 93 24.04 -15.52 -1.14
CA ARG A 93 24.87 -14.33 -1.40
C ARG A 93 25.60 -13.89 -0.13
N PRO A 94 26.77 -13.24 -0.25
CA PRO A 94 27.48 -12.69 0.90
C PRO A 94 26.61 -11.71 1.70
N LEU A 95 26.92 -11.56 2.99
CA LEU A 95 26.21 -10.63 3.88
C LEU A 95 26.27 -9.20 3.31
N GLY A 96 25.13 -8.51 3.26
CA GLY A 96 25.01 -7.17 2.69
C GLY A 96 24.75 -7.13 1.17
N CYS A 97 24.81 -8.26 0.49
CA CYS A 97 24.45 -8.38 -0.91
C CYS A 97 22.95 -8.62 -1.09
N TYR A 98 22.26 -7.67 -1.71
CA TYR A 98 20.84 -7.79 -2.07
C TYR A 98 20.58 -7.11 -3.41
N THR A 99 19.50 -7.54 -4.04
CA THR A 99 18.94 -6.85 -5.19
C THR A 99 17.71 -6.10 -4.74
N ALA A 100 17.56 -4.86 -5.19
CA ALA A 100 16.35 -4.10 -4.96
C ALA A 100 15.79 -3.55 -6.27
N GLN A 101 14.47 -3.46 -6.30
CA GLN A 101 13.71 -2.94 -7.42
C GLN A 101 12.85 -1.79 -6.91
N LEU A 102 13.01 -0.61 -7.51
CA LEU A 102 12.11 0.51 -7.34
C LEU A 102 11.29 0.66 -8.61
N ILE A 103 9.97 0.73 -8.51
CA ILE A 103 9.07 0.90 -9.66
C ILE A 103 8.18 2.10 -9.40
N TRP A 104 8.19 3.02 -10.35
CA TRP A 104 7.27 4.15 -10.41
C TRP A 104 6.53 4.11 -11.75
N GLN A 105 5.21 4.21 -11.70
CA GLN A 105 4.37 4.48 -12.87
C GLN A 105 3.06 5.11 -12.41
N HIS A 106 2.40 5.80 -13.32
CA HIS A 106 1.14 6.49 -13.07
C HIS A 106 0.28 6.48 -14.33
N GLY A 107 -0.99 6.77 -14.20
CA GLY A 107 -1.94 6.76 -15.32
C GLY A 107 -3.38 6.84 -14.87
N ASN A 108 -4.26 6.12 -15.56
CA ASN A 108 -5.69 6.10 -15.30
C ASN A 108 -6.12 4.82 -14.59
N TYR A 109 -7.04 4.93 -13.64
CA TYR A 109 -7.70 3.76 -13.07
C TYR A 109 -9.18 3.72 -13.45
N THR A 110 -9.71 2.51 -13.55
CA THR A 110 -11.14 2.24 -13.73
C THR A 110 -11.58 1.17 -12.74
N ILE A 111 -12.68 1.42 -12.02
CA ILE A 111 -13.35 0.47 -11.13
C ILE A 111 -14.58 -0.06 -11.86
N PHE A 112 -14.63 -1.36 -12.04
CA PHE A 112 -15.71 -2.04 -12.74
C PHE A 112 -16.87 -2.41 -11.80
N PRO A 113 -18.06 -2.73 -12.34
CA PRO A 113 -19.22 -3.15 -11.54
C PRO A 113 -18.98 -4.42 -10.71
N ASP A 114 -18.03 -5.28 -11.11
CA ASP A 114 -17.61 -6.47 -10.37
C ASP A 114 -16.60 -6.17 -9.25
N THR A 115 -16.40 -4.89 -8.94
CA THR A 115 -15.43 -4.34 -7.96
C THR A 115 -13.97 -4.42 -8.36
N SER A 116 -13.64 -5.05 -9.49
CA SER A 116 -12.27 -5.09 -9.97
C SER A 116 -11.78 -3.69 -10.35
N ILE A 117 -10.48 -3.46 -10.14
CA ILE A 117 -9.81 -2.21 -10.52
C ILE A 117 -8.82 -2.55 -11.62
N ARG A 118 -8.83 -1.77 -12.69
CA ARG A 118 -7.78 -1.78 -13.71
C ARG A 118 -6.97 -0.49 -13.64
N LEU A 119 -5.66 -0.65 -13.67
CA LEU A 119 -4.67 0.42 -13.67
C LEU A 119 -3.98 0.42 -15.02
N ASP A 120 -4.18 1.46 -15.81
CA ASP A 120 -3.57 1.64 -17.12
C ASP A 120 -2.53 2.77 -17.05
N PRO A 121 -1.24 2.47 -17.29
CA PRO A 121 -0.18 3.47 -17.19
C PRO A 121 -0.15 4.40 -18.40
N PHE A 122 0.36 5.62 -18.20
CA PHE A 122 0.86 6.42 -19.31
C PHE A 122 2.16 5.78 -19.82
N THR A 123 2.09 5.19 -21.00
CA THR A 123 3.06 4.20 -21.48
C THR A 123 4.51 4.71 -21.60
N ALA A 124 4.72 6.01 -21.79
CA ALA A 124 6.04 6.63 -21.89
C ALA A 124 6.69 6.94 -20.54
N ASP A 125 5.92 6.95 -19.46
CA ASP A 125 6.33 7.61 -18.21
C ASP A 125 7.01 6.67 -17.23
N GLY A 126 6.48 5.46 -17.04
CA GLY A 126 6.95 4.62 -15.95
C GLY A 126 8.45 4.30 -16.06
N ARG A 127 9.06 4.17 -14.89
CA ARG A 127 10.47 3.84 -14.70
C ARG A 127 10.60 2.70 -13.70
N MET A 128 11.65 1.92 -13.86
CA MET A 128 12.11 1.01 -12.82
C MET A 128 13.61 1.15 -12.60
N GLN A 129 14.06 1.16 -11.36
CA GLN A 129 15.46 1.09 -10.99
C GLN A 129 15.78 -0.28 -10.42
N LEU A 130 16.81 -0.92 -10.97
CA LEU A 130 17.39 -2.14 -10.43
C LEU A 130 18.71 -1.80 -9.74
N LEU A 131 18.76 -2.08 -8.45
CA LEU A 131 19.94 -1.97 -7.60
C LEU A 131 20.47 -3.38 -7.33
N ASP A 132 21.77 -3.61 -7.52
CA ASP A 132 22.46 -4.83 -7.11
C ASP A 132 23.73 -4.45 -6.34
N THR A 133 23.70 -4.57 -5.02
CA THR A 133 24.79 -4.05 -4.17
C THR A 133 26.12 -4.77 -4.35
N CYS A 134 26.12 -5.97 -4.94
CA CYS A 134 27.34 -6.75 -5.19
C CYS A 134 27.47 -7.20 -6.65
N GLY A 135 26.65 -6.65 -7.53
CA GLY A 135 26.66 -6.96 -8.96
C GLY A 135 27.67 -6.10 -9.73
N THR A 136 27.95 -6.50 -10.98
CA THR A 136 28.81 -5.74 -11.90
C THR A 136 28.16 -4.47 -12.43
N ASN A 137 26.83 -4.37 -12.35
CA ASN A 137 26.04 -3.21 -12.77
C ASN A 137 25.10 -2.80 -11.63
N PRO A 138 25.63 -2.07 -10.63
CA PRO A 138 24.97 -1.96 -9.33
C PRO A 138 23.74 -1.06 -9.34
N ASN A 139 23.55 -0.24 -10.38
CA ASN A 139 22.43 0.69 -10.47
C ASN A 139 22.07 0.98 -11.93
N LYS A 140 20.88 0.56 -12.37
CA LYS A 140 20.36 0.83 -13.71
C LYS A 140 18.89 1.21 -13.67
N ILE A 141 18.52 2.18 -14.50
CA ILE A 141 17.14 2.64 -14.67
C ILE A 141 16.65 2.24 -16.06
N TYR A 142 15.44 1.70 -16.13
CA TYR A 142 14.78 1.23 -17.33
C TYR A 142 13.39 1.85 -17.46
N TYR A 143 12.88 1.86 -18.69
CA TYR A 143 11.46 2.12 -18.94
C TYR A 143 10.62 1.00 -18.34
N TYR A 144 9.46 1.37 -17.81
CA TYR A 144 8.49 0.44 -17.25
C TYR A 144 7.08 0.86 -17.64
N SER A 145 6.29 -0.06 -18.15
CA SER A 145 4.88 0.17 -18.45
C SER A 145 4.16 -1.17 -18.35
N GLN A 146 3.40 -1.35 -17.28
CA GLN A 146 2.66 -2.59 -17.03
C GLN A 146 1.27 -2.22 -16.50
N SER A 147 0.23 -2.62 -17.23
CA SER A 147 -1.14 -2.54 -16.72
C SER A 147 -1.32 -3.55 -15.60
N GLU A 148 -2.02 -3.16 -14.54
CA GLU A 148 -2.35 -4.04 -13.42
C GLU A 148 -3.86 -4.19 -13.29
N VAL A 149 -4.31 -5.40 -13.00
CA VAL A 149 -5.70 -5.68 -12.63
C VAL A 149 -5.72 -6.19 -11.19
N MET A 150 -6.56 -5.57 -10.38
CA MET A 150 -6.82 -5.92 -9.00
C MET A 150 -8.24 -6.45 -8.88
N LYS A 151 -8.44 -7.55 -8.15
CA LYS A 151 -9.77 -8.15 -8.01
C LYS A 151 -10.75 -7.26 -7.25
N GLY A 152 -10.23 -6.37 -6.40
CA GLY A 152 -11.03 -5.39 -5.68
C GLY A 152 -10.25 -4.73 -4.55
N TYR A 153 -10.98 -4.06 -3.66
CA TYR A 153 -10.44 -3.42 -2.49
C TYR A 153 -11.46 -3.32 -1.36
N ASP A 154 -10.97 -3.24 -0.12
CA ASP A 154 -11.75 -2.96 1.06
C ASP A 154 -11.10 -1.84 1.88
N ILE A 155 -11.92 -0.95 2.45
CA ILE A 155 -11.47 0.10 3.36
C ILE A 155 -12.11 -0.11 4.72
N THR A 156 -11.27 -0.21 5.75
CA THR A 156 -11.69 -0.38 7.14
C THR A 156 -11.00 0.61 8.05
N THR A 157 -11.58 0.93 9.20
CA THR A 157 -10.88 1.70 10.24
C THR A 157 -9.86 0.82 10.98
N TYR A 158 -8.72 1.40 11.36
CA TYR A 158 -7.62 0.69 12.01
C TYR A 158 -6.83 1.62 12.94
N ILE A 159 -6.04 1.07 13.87
CA ILE A 159 -5.11 1.85 14.71
C ILE A 159 -3.69 1.52 14.27
N HIS A 160 -3.02 2.47 13.64
CA HIS A 160 -1.65 2.32 13.13
C HIS A 160 -0.72 3.22 13.96
N TYR A 161 0.29 2.64 14.63
CA TYR A 161 1.16 3.35 15.57
C TYR A 161 0.41 4.15 16.66
N ASN A 162 -0.61 3.53 17.27
CA ASN A 162 -1.48 4.15 18.27
C ASN A 162 -2.36 5.32 17.77
N GLU A 163 -2.36 5.58 16.47
CA GLU A 163 -3.19 6.62 15.85
C GLU A 163 -4.32 5.97 15.02
N PRO A 164 -5.59 6.39 15.19
CA PRO A 164 -6.69 5.95 14.32
C PRO A 164 -6.45 6.40 12.86
N THR A 165 -6.56 5.47 11.92
CA THR A 165 -6.43 5.71 10.48
C THR A 165 -7.35 4.78 9.67
N TYR A 166 -7.42 4.99 8.36
CA TYR A 166 -8.04 4.05 7.44
C TYR A 166 -7.00 3.07 6.92
N LYS A 167 -7.41 1.80 6.79
CA LYS A 167 -6.64 0.73 6.17
C LYS A 167 -7.29 0.33 4.86
N LEU A 168 -6.52 0.43 3.78
CA LEU A 168 -6.86 -0.08 2.46
C LEU A 168 -6.26 -1.49 2.29
N GLN A 169 -7.12 -2.45 2.02
CA GLN A 169 -6.74 -3.80 1.61
C GLN A 169 -6.99 -3.94 0.11
N LEU A 170 -5.93 -4.08 -0.69
CA LEU A 170 -6.03 -4.39 -2.11
C LEU A 170 -5.88 -5.89 -2.36
N TYR A 171 -6.51 -6.37 -3.43
CA TYR A 171 -6.44 -7.75 -3.88
C TYR A 171 -5.70 -7.82 -5.21
N GLN A 172 -4.75 -8.76 -5.34
CA GLN A 172 -4.11 -9.08 -6.61
C GLN A 172 -5.12 -9.64 -7.61
N PHE A 173 -4.71 -9.83 -8.86
CA PHE A 173 -5.57 -10.36 -9.93
C PHE A 173 -6.15 -11.75 -9.59
N ASP A 174 -5.41 -12.57 -8.83
CA ASP A 174 -5.80 -13.92 -8.39
C ASP A 174 -6.62 -13.90 -7.08
N GLY A 175 -6.81 -12.72 -6.47
CA GLY A 175 -7.49 -12.55 -5.19
C GLY A 175 -6.58 -12.71 -3.97
N GLN A 176 -5.27 -12.93 -4.12
CA GLN A 176 -4.34 -12.87 -3.00
C GLN A 176 -4.26 -11.46 -2.45
N LEU A 177 -4.05 -11.33 -1.14
CA LEU A 177 -3.95 -10.03 -0.49
C LEU A 177 -2.63 -9.35 -0.86
N LYS A 178 -2.68 -8.08 -1.27
CA LYS A 178 -1.50 -7.22 -1.25
C LYS A 178 -1.20 -6.79 0.19
N PRO A 179 0.03 -6.34 0.51
CA PRO A 179 0.33 -5.76 1.81
C PRO A 179 -0.71 -4.70 2.20
N PRO A 180 -1.23 -4.73 3.45
CA PRO A 180 -2.19 -3.72 3.90
C PRO A 180 -1.54 -2.34 3.88
N MET A 181 -2.30 -1.34 3.48
CA MET A 181 -1.85 0.03 3.38
C MET A 181 -2.69 0.93 4.27
N TYR A 182 -2.09 2.00 4.75
CA TYR A 182 -2.72 2.96 5.65
C TYR A 182 -2.76 4.33 4.98
N LEU A 183 -3.84 5.07 5.22
CA LEU A 183 -4.02 6.39 4.64
C LEU A 183 -2.92 7.32 5.16
N ARG A 184 -2.18 7.92 4.23
CA ARG A 184 -1.04 8.81 4.50
C ARG A 184 -1.35 10.26 4.16
N TYR A 185 -1.95 10.51 3.00
CA TYR A 185 -2.30 11.85 2.53
C TYR A 185 -3.71 11.87 1.95
N LYS A 186 -4.45 12.95 2.24
CA LYS A 186 -5.74 13.27 1.63
C LYS A 186 -5.87 14.80 1.58
N PRO A 187 -5.84 15.47 0.41
CA PRO A 187 -5.81 14.93 -0.96
C PRO A 187 -4.57 14.09 -1.27
N PRO A 188 -4.60 13.26 -2.33
CA PRO A 188 -3.47 12.41 -2.69
C PRO A 188 -2.25 13.22 -3.10
N GLN A 189 -1.09 12.75 -2.69
CA GLN A 189 0.21 13.20 -3.19
C GLN A 189 0.62 12.28 -4.36
N MET A 190 0.77 12.82 -5.56
CA MET A 190 1.21 12.09 -6.76
C MET A 190 1.82 13.07 -7.79
N MET A 191 2.44 12.54 -8.85
CA MET A 191 2.84 13.35 -10.00
C MET A 191 1.64 13.95 -10.76
N PRO A 192 1.85 14.94 -11.63
CA PRO A 192 0.76 15.54 -12.42
C PRO A 192 -0.03 14.48 -13.19
N THR A 193 -1.36 14.63 -13.20
CA THR A 193 -2.32 13.68 -13.76
C THR A 193 -2.44 13.73 -15.29
N GLN A 194 -1.29 13.69 -15.96
CA GLN A 194 -1.13 13.73 -17.41
C GLN A 194 0.15 12.98 -17.83
N GLY A 195 0.21 12.55 -19.09
CA GLY A 195 1.45 12.00 -19.65
C GLY A 195 2.59 13.02 -19.58
N LEU A 196 3.74 12.62 -19.05
CA LEU A 196 4.92 13.48 -18.84
C LEU A 196 5.95 13.33 -19.96
N HIS A 197 5.91 12.22 -20.68
CA HIS A 197 6.74 11.90 -21.83
C HIS A 197 5.88 11.50 -23.03
N MET A 198 6.44 11.65 -24.22
CA MET A 198 5.82 11.22 -25.47
C MET A 198 6.58 10.01 -26.04
N ILE A 199 5.85 9.03 -26.58
CA ILE A 199 6.46 7.98 -27.41
C ILE A 199 6.55 8.50 -28.83
N MET A 200 7.76 8.51 -29.40
CA MET A 200 7.94 8.78 -30.83
C MET A 200 7.91 7.46 -31.61
N TYR A 201 6.89 7.28 -32.45
CA TYR A 201 6.86 6.19 -33.42
C TYR A 201 7.61 6.62 -34.69
N GLY A 202 8.80 6.07 -34.93
CA GLY A 202 9.50 6.16 -36.22
C GLY A 202 10.79 6.98 -36.22
N LEU A 203 11.91 6.27 -36.11
CA LEU A 203 13.17 6.44 -36.87
C LEU A 203 14.00 5.16 -36.61
N MET A 204 13.57 4.05 -37.21
CA MET A 204 14.43 2.92 -37.60
C MET A 204 14.47 2.90 -39.11
#